data_AF-A0A8T6M7X3-F1
#
_entry.id   AF-A0A8T6M7X3-F1
#
_cell.length_a   1.000
_cell.length_b   1.000
_cell.length_c   1.000
_cell.angle_alpha   90.00
_cell.angle_beta   90.00
_cell.angle_gamma   90.00
#
_symmetry.space_group_name_H-M   'P 1'
#
loop_
_entity.id
_entity.type
_entity.pdbx_description
1 polymer ?
#
loop_
_entity_poly.entity_id
_entity_poly.type
_entity_poly.pdbx_seq_one_letter_code
_entity_poly.pdbx_strand_id
1 'polypeptide(L)'
;MTFEKSSLGFVHIYTGEGKGKTSAGMGLVIRALGRGLKVKIIQLFKRDTGEQFFFENSGVKYLQFKPLHPYFKNYDQTQIESLKEEFLEFWTESLKDIDEYDLILIDELGPGLNW
;
A
#
# COMPACT_ATOMS: atom_id res chain seq x y z
N MET A 1 19.72 -32.99 -0.98
CA MET A 1 19.00 -32.15 0.01
C MET A 1 18.07 -31.25 -0.78
N THR A 2 16.85 -31.72 -1.01
CA THR A 2 15.79 -30.97 -1.68
C THR A 2 15.21 -30.00 -0.65
N PHE A 3 15.41 -28.70 -0.86
CA PHE A 3 14.70 -27.69 -0.09
C PHE A 3 13.22 -27.80 -0.47
N GLU A 4 12.37 -28.25 0.45
CA GLU A 4 10.94 -27.97 0.34
C GLU A 4 10.78 -26.45 0.31
N LYS A 5 10.32 -25.93 -0.83
CA LYS A 5 10.03 -24.53 -1.00
C LYS A 5 8.85 -24.22 -0.06
N SER A 6 9.10 -23.52 1.04
CA SER A 6 8.03 -23.07 1.92
C SER A 6 6.99 -22.35 1.07
N SER A 7 5.73 -22.77 1.14
CA SER A 7 4.58 -22.12 0.49
C SER A 7 4.26 -20.72 1.07
N LEU A 8 5.13 -20.18 1.92
CA LEU A 8 4.96 -18.90 2.59
C LEU A 8 5.53 -17.77 1.72
N GLY A 9 4.73 -16.73 1.51
CA GLY A 9 5.19 -15.46 0.95
C GLY A 9 6.15 -14.73 1.89
N PHE A 10 6.94 -13.81 1.34
CA PHE A 10 7.87 -12.98 2.12
C PHE A 10 7.28 -11.61 2.41
N VAL A 11 7.59 -11.05 3.58
CA VAL A 11 7.24 -9.66 3.95
C VAL A 11 8.49 -8.80 3.91
N HIS A 12 8.47 -7.75 3.11
CA HIS A 12 9.56 -6.78 3.02
C HIS A 12 9.12 -5.47 3.69
N ILE A 13 9.88 -5.00 4.67
CA ILE A 13 9.64 -3.72 5.34
C ILE A 13 10.74 -2.74 4.94
N TYR A 14 10.37 -1.70 4.20
CA TYR A 14 11.24 -0.58 3.90
C TYR A 14 10.96 0.56 4.88
N THR A 15 11.87 0.79 5.83
CA THR A 15 11.74 1.80 6.89
C THR A 15 12.97 2.73 6.95
N GLY A 16 12.94 3.71 7.86
CA GLY A 16 13.96 4.74 8.04
C GLY A 16 13.62 6.07 7.37
N GLU A 17 14.37 7.12 7.69
CA GLU A 17 14.11 8.50 7.23
C GLU A 17 14.63 8.79 5.82
N GLY A 18 15.49 7.92 5.30
CA GLY A 18 16.06 8.05 3.96
C GLY A 18 15.02 8.00 2.84
N LYS A 19 15.33 8.69 1.73
CA LYS A 19 14.56 8.58 0.48
C LYS A 19 14.77 7.19 -0.14
N GLY A 20 13.76 6.71 -0.87
CA GLY A 20 13.87 5.49 -1.68
C GLY A 20 13.01 4.30 -1.24
N LYS A 21 12.31 4.38 -0.11
CA LYS A 21 11.40 3.31 0.36
C LYS A 21 10.30 2.99 -0.66
N THR A 22 9.52 4.01 -1.04
CA THR A 22 8.47 3.91 -2.07
C THR A 22 9.06 3.47 -3.40
N SER A 23 10.21 4.01 -3.82
CA SER A 23 10.86 3.65 -5.08
C SER A 23 11.33 2.19 -5.09
N ALA A 24 11.84 1.67 -3.98
CA ALA A 24 12.23 0.26 -3.85
C ALA A 24 11.01 -0.68 -3.93
N GLY A 25 9.93 -0.33 -3.23
CA GLY A 25 8.64 -1.04 -3.34
C GLY A 25 8.09 -1.02 -4.77
N MET A 26 8.13 0.13 -5.43
CA MET A 26 7.64 0.26 -6.80
C MET A 26 8.51 -0.46 -7.82
N GLY A 27 9.83 -0.54 -7.58
CA GLY A 27 10.72 -1.37 -8.37
C GLY A 27 10.38 -2.86 -8.31
N LEU A 28 9.91 -3.35 -7.16
CA LEU A 28 9.38 -4.72 -7.04
C LEU A 28 8.07 -4.89 -7.81
N VAL A 29 7.16 -3.92 -7.74
CA VAL A 29 5.92 -3.93 -8.53
C VAL A 29 6.23 -4.07 -10.02
N ILE A 30 7.07 -3.18 -10.57
CA ILE A 30 7.41 -3.20 -12.00
C ILE A 30 8.06 -4.55 -12.38
N ARG A 31 8.94 -5.09 -11.53
CA ARG A 31 9.56 -6.40 -11.75
C ARG A 31 8.52 -7.53 -11.79
N ALA A 32 7.57 -7.54 -10.87
CA ALA A 32 6.52 -8.54 -10.80
C ALA A 32 5.60 -8.47 -12.02
N LEU A 33 5.17 -7.28 -12.41
CA LEU A 33 4.38 -7.04 -13.61
C LEU A 33 5.10 -7.50 -14.88
N GLY A 34 6.41 -7.22 -15.00
CA GLY A 34 7.23 -7.70 -16.11
C GLY A 34 7.37 -9.22 -16.19
N ARG A 35 6.96 -9.96 -15.16
CA ARG A 35 6.90 -11.42 -15.11
C ARG A 35 5.47 -11.98 -15.21
N GLY A 36 4.48 -11.13 -15.45
CA GLY A 36 3.08 -11.53 -15.57
C GLY A 36 2.41 -11.88 -14.24
N LEU A 37 3.01 -11.46 -13.12
CA LEU A 37 2.42 -11.66 -11.79
C LEU A 37 1.30 -10.65 -11.53
N LYS A 38 0.29 -11.07 -10.77
CA LYS A 38 -0.80 -10.19 -10.32
C LYS A 38 -0.32 -9.32 -9.17
N VAL A 39 -0.49 -8.01 -9.31
CA VAL A 39 -0.04 -7.03 -8.32
C VAL A 39 -1.20 -6.19 -7.83
N LYS A 40 -1.21 -5.92 -6.52
CA LYS A 40 -2.04 -4.90 -5.89
C LYS A 40 -1.17 -3.82 -5.25
N ILE A 41 -1.57 -2.56 -5.41
CA ILE A 41 -0.95 -1.44 -4.71
C ILE A 41 -2.00 -0.80 -3.80
N ILE A 42 -1.64 -0.59 -2.55
CA ILE A 42 -2.42 0.14 -1.54
C ILE A 42 -1.54 1.29 -1.05
N GLN A 43 -2.00 2.53 -1.21
CA GLN A 43 -1.26 3.71 -0.76
C GLN A 43 -2.06 4.46 0.29
N LEU A 44 -1.46 4.69 1.46
CA LEU A 44 -2.13 5.34 2.59
C LEU A 44 -1.71 6.81 2.74
N PHE A 45 -2.65 7.68 3.12
CA PHE A 45 -2.44 9.09 3.46
C PHE A 45 -1.63 9.94 2.48
N LYS A 46 -1.73 9.62 1.19
CA LYS A 46 -0.96 10.27 0.13
C LYS A 46 -1.90 11.00 -0.81
N ARG A 47 -1.45 12.18 -1.26
CA ARG A 47 -2.12 12.93 -2.33
C ARG A 47 -1.78 12.33 -3.70
N ASP A 48 -2.30 12.94 -4.75
CA ASP A 48 -2.05 12.47 -6.11
C ASP A 48 -0.54 12.45 -6.43
N THR A 49 -0.08 11.33 -7.00
CA THR A 49 1.33 11.08 -7.35
C THR A 49 1.48 10.74 -8.83
N GLY A 50 2.69 10.91 -9.37
CA GLY A 50 2.99 10.50 -10.75
C GLY A 50 2.76 8.99 -10.97
N GLU A 51 3.12 8.19 -9.97
CA GLU A 51 2.92 6.74 -9.97
C GLU A 51 1.44 6.37 -10.05
N GLN A 52 0.56 7.05 -9.32
CA GLN A 52 -0.88 6.83 -9.38
C GLN A 52 -1.42 6.99 -10.82
N PHE A 53 -1.09 8.10 -11.49
CA PHE A 53 -1.55 8.34 -12.86
C PHE A 53 -1.10 7.25 -13.85
N PHE A 54 0.09 6.70 -13.63
CA PHE A 54 0.58 5.56 -14.41
C PHE A 54 -0.25 4.30 -14.13
N PHE A 55 -0.46 3.95 -12.86
CA PHE A 55 -1.12 2.70 -12.52
C PHE A 55 -2.63 2.69 -12.76
N GLU A 56 -3.32 3.82 -12.63
CA GLU A 56 -4.75 3.97 -12.96
C GLU A 56 -5.05 3.54 -14.42
N ASN A 57 -4.10 3.75 -15.33
CA ASN A 57 -4.24 3.41 -16.76
C ASN A 57 -3.59 2.07 -17.13
N SER A 58 -3.00 1.36 -16.18
CA SER A 58 -2.21 0.14 -16.43
C SER A 58 -2.99 -1.17 -16.29
N GLY A 59 -4.23 -1.12 -15.77
CA GLY A 59 -5.02 -2.30 -15.40
C GLY A 59 -4.60 -2.95 -14.08
N VAL A 60 -3.59 -2.41 -13.39
CA VAL A 60 -3.19 -2.83 -12.04
C VAL A 60 -4.19 -2.31 -11.01
N LYS A 61 -4.53 -3.13 -10.02
CA LYS A 61 -5.39 -2.71 -8.91
C LYS A 61 -4.63 -1.73 -8.01
N TYR A 62 -4.94 -0.44 -8.13
CA TYR A 62 -4.37 0.64 -7.34
C TYR A 62 -5.46 1.23 -6.43
N LEU A 63 -5.25 1.16 -5.12
CA LEU A 63 -6.15 1.70 -4.10
C LEU A 63 -5.45 2.78 -3.29
N GLN A 64 -6.15 3.88 -3.01
CA GLN A 64 -5.58 5.00 -2.28
C GLN A 64 -6.53 5.49 -1.18
N PHE A 65 -6.00 5.58 0.03
CA PHE A 65 -6.64 6.32 1.11
C PHE A 65 -6.11 7.75 1.08
N LYS A 66 -6.86 8.64 0.43
CA LYS A 66 -6.44 10.03 0.12
C LYS A 66 -6.36 11.01 1.30
N PRO A 67 -7.12 10.87 2.40
CA PRO A 67 -7.06 11.84 3.48
C PRO A 67 -5.63 12.02 4.02
N LEU A 68 -5.27 13.23 4.41
CA LEU A 68 -3.96 13.48 5.02
C LEU A 68 -3.94 12.87 6.43
N HIS A 69 -2.81 12.29 6.81
CA HIS A 69 -2.63 11.82 8.17
C HIS A 69 -2.73 13.02 9.14
N PRO A 70 -3.28 12.86 10.37
CA PRO A 70 -3.38 13.93 11.37
C PRO A 70 -2.05 14.63 11.72
N TYR A 71 -0.92 13.98 11.44
CA TYR A 71 0.41 14.60 11.54
C TYR A 71 0.61 15.76 10.55
N PHE A 72 -0.06 15.76 9.39
CA PHE A 72 0.08 16.74 8.32
C PHE A 72 -1.10 17.72 8.22
N LYS A 73 -2.20 17.46 8.94
CA LYS A 73 -3.38 18.32 8.97
C LYS A 73 -4.05 18.23 10.35
N ASN A 74 -4.43 19.37 10.90
CA ASN A 74 -5.22 19.42 12.12
C ASN A 74 -6.68 19.06 11.83
N TYR A 75 -7.19 18.10 12.59
CA TYR A 75 -8.58 17.67 12.60
C TYR A 75 -9.14 17.88 14.02
N ASP A 76 -10.42 18.17 14.14
CA ASP A 76 -11.10 18.10 15.43
C ASP A 76 -11.42 16.64 15.82
N GLN A 77 -11.89 16.43 17.06
CA GLN A 77 -12.14 15.11 17.60
C GLN A 77 -13.17 14.31 16.76
N THR A 78 -14.24 14.96 16.33
CA THR A 78 -15.30 14.33 15.54
C THR A 78 -14.79 13.94 14.14
N GLN A 79 -13.95 14.79 13.54
CA GLN A 79 -13.29 14.48 12.28
C GLN A 79 -12.30 13.33 12.40
N ILE A 80 -11.56 13.23 13.51
CA ILE A 80 -10.66 12.10 13.76
C ILE A 80 -11.44 10.79 13.88
N GLU A 81 -12.59 10.80 14.58
CA GLU A 81 -13.46 9.64 14.73
C GLU A 81 -14.02 9.18 13.37
N SER A 82 -14.58 10.10 12.59
CA SER A 82 -15.04 9.82 11.21
C SER A 82 -13.92 9.25 10.35
N LEU A 83 -12.73 9.85 10.43
CA LEU A 83 -11.59 9.44 9.61
C LEU A 83 -11.08 8.05 9.98
N LYS A 84 -11.18 7.66 11.27
CA LYS A 84 -10.86 6.30 11.74
C LYS A 84 -11.83 5.27 11.14
N GLU A 85 -13.12 5.58 11.13
CA GLU A 85 -14.15 4.71 10.54
C GLU A 85 -13.92 4.54 9.03
N GLU A 86 -13.70 5.64 8.31
CA GLU A 86 -13.39 5.63 6.88
C GLU A 86 -12.12 4.81 6.56
N PHE A 87 -11.08 4.93 7.40
CA PHE A 87 -9.86 4.15 7.23
C PHE A 87 -10.08 2.66 7.47
N LEU A 88 -10.82 2.28 8.53
CA LEU A 88 -11.10 0.87 8.82
C LEU A 88 -11.92 0.22 7.71
N GLU A 89 -12.90 0.93 7.17
CA GLU A 89 -13.68 0.47 6.02
C GLU A 89 -12.77 0.28 4.79
N PHE A 90 -11.97 1.29 4.44
CA PHE A 90 -11.01 1.22 3.34
C PHE A 90 -10.03 0.05 3.53
N TRP A 91 -9.45 -0.08 4.72
CA TRP A 91 -8.46 -1.10 5.04
C TRP A 91 -9.06 -2.50 4.89
N THR A 92 -10.23 -2.72 5.48
CA THR A 92 -10.94 -3.99 5.40
C THR A 92 -11.26 -4.35 3.95
N GLU A 93 -11.83 -3.43 3.18
CA GLU A 93 -12.14 -3.64 1.76
C GLU A 93 -10.86 -3.91 0.94
N SER A 94 -9.79 -3.18 1.21
CA SER A 94 -8.51 -3.32 0.51
C SER A 94 -7.82 -4.67 0.75
N LEU A 95 -8.24 -5.46 1.73
CA LEU A 95 -7.64 -6.76 2.06
C LEU A 95 -8.53 -7.96 1.74
N LYS A 96 -9.78 -7.78 1.29
CA LYS A 96 -10.74 -8.89 1.07
C LYS A 96 -10.26 -9.94 0.06
N ASP A 97 -9.52 -9.52 -0.95
CA ASP A 97 -9.03 -10.29 -2.09
C ASP A 97 -7.49 -10.44 -2.05
N ILE A 98 -6.86 -10.34 -0.87
CA ILE A 98 -5.40 -10.39 -0.70
C ILE A 98 -4.76 -11.66 -1.28
N ASP A 99 -5.48 -12.78 -1.26
CA ASP A 99 -5.04 -14.08 -1.77
C ASP A 99 -5.08 -14.20 -3.30
N GLU A 100 -5.68 -13.24 -4.01
CA GLU A 100 -5.72 -13.22 -5.47
C GLU A 100 -4.45 -12.66 -6.12
N TYR A 101 -3.52 -12.10 -5.33
CA TYR A 101 -2.33 -11.39 -5.83
C TYR A 101 -1.04 -12.09 -5.41
N ASP A 102 -0.06 -12.07 -6.32
CA ASP A 102 1.28 -12.62 -6.08
C ASP A 102 2.18 -11.63 -5.33
N LEU A 103 1.89 -10.33 -5.44
CA LEU A 103 2.59 -9.25 -4.75
C LEU A 103 1.60 -8.15 -4.35
N ILE A 104 1.71 -7.71 -3.09
CA ILE A 104 1.01 -6.54 -2.59
C ILE A 104 2.01 -5.54 -2.07
N LEU A 105 1.94 -4.32 -2.60
CA LEU A 105 2.67 -3.17 -2.08
C LEU A 105 1.73 -2.34 -1.22
N ILE A 106 2.10 -2.13 0.06
CA ILE A 106 1.46 -1.16 0.93
C ILE A 106 2.43 0.00 1.15
N ASP A 107 2.18 1.13 0.50
CA ASP A 107 2.99 2.35 0.59
C ASP A 107 2.45 3.26 1.71
N GLU A 108 3.36 3.95 2.40
CA GLU A 108 3.04 4.82 3.55
C GLU A 108 2.28 4.12 4.71
N LEU A 109 2.62 2.86 4.99
CA LEU A 109 2.02 2.10 6.10
C LEU A 109 2.28 2.74 7.48
N GLY A 110 3.42 3.40 7.68
CA GLY A 110 3.83 3.96 8.98
C GLY A 110 2.79 4.87 9.62
N PRO A 111 2.33 5.94 8.93
CA PRO A 111 1.18 6.74 9.37
C PRO A 111 -0.05 5.91 9.74
N GLY A 112 -0.37 4.84 9.00
CA GLY A 112 -1.54 3.98 9.29
C GLY A 112 -1.40 3.11 10.52
N LEU A 113 -0.17 2.77 10.93
CA LEU A 113 0.09 2.03 12.16
C LEU A 113 0.04 2.91 13.41
N ASN A 114 0.26 4.22 13.26
CA ASN A 114 0.32 5.18 14.36
C ASN A 114 -1.06 5.81 14.68
N TRP A 115 -2.14 5.08 14.42
CA TRP A 115 -3.52 5.56 14.56
C TRP A 115 -4.18 5.16 15.89
#